data_AF-A0A7X8DQG4-F1
#
_entry.id   AF-A0A7X8DQG4-F1
#
_cell.length_a   1.000
_cell.length_b   1.000
_cell.length_c   1.000
_cell.angle_alpha   90.00
_cell.angle_beta   90.00
_cell.angle_gamma   90.00
#
_symmetry.space_group_name_H-M   'P 1'
#
loop_
_entity.id
_entity.type
_entity.pdbx_description
1 polymer ?
#
loop_
_entity_poly.entity_id
_entity_poly.type
_entity_poly.pdbx_seq_one_letter_code
_entity_poly.pdbx_strand_id
1 'polypeptide(L)'
;MAVLGVIIGITNLIPFREANIYTDGKFIFSMLFNRPLAATLREFNILLSQMTAGIPPADLNVPLAAAKEHLDDNEISFLIYAYWKALDEDDEDTYLEAARLMEENIDLFPSYSIPGIYYELCFIACISSNEEKAREYYEKVGKTLEKDRDINGLRVKAYYEYYINRNLEKALAYARDGLVAKDKYPLKGLALLEEKLIKGLIAELEEEESTVEEDKSDKKKETI
;
A
#
# COMPACT_ATOMS: atom_id res chain seq x y z
N MET A 1 28.30 15.59 -31.16
CA MET A 1 27.45 14.46 -30.74
C MET A 1 28.19 13.50 -29.81
N ALA A 2 29.34 12.92 -30.20
CA ALA A 2 30.08 11.97 -29.34
C ALA A 2 30.58 12.57 -28.00
N VAL A 3 31.11 13.80 -28.00
CA VAL A 3 31.60 14.47 -26.78
C VAL A 3 30.48 14.74 -25.76
N LEU A 4 29.29 15.10 -26.23
CA LEU A 4 28.12 15.32 -25.38
C LEU A 4 27.65 14.01 -24.74
N GLY A 5 27.64 12.90 -25.50
CA GLY A 5 27.31 11.57 -24.99
C GLY A 5 28.31 11.05 -23.96
N VAL A 6 29.61 11.35 -24.14
CA VAL A 6 30.65 11.01 -23.15
C VAL A 6 30.50 11.83 -21.88
N ILE A 7 30.22 13.13 -21.98
CA ILE A 7 29.99 13.98 -20.81
C ILE A 7 28.76 13.50 -20.02
N ILE A 8 27.64 13.20 -20.72
CA ILE A 8 26.43 12.65 -20.10
C ILE A 8 26.71 11.28 -19.44
N GLY A 9 27.47 10.42 -20.11
CA GLY A 9 27.87 9.12 -19.55
C GLY A 9 28.75 9.25 -18.30
N ILE A 10 29.68 10.21 -18.29
CA ILE A 10 30.54 10.48 -17.12
C ILE A 10 29.71 11.08 -15.98
N THR A 11 28.80 12.02 -16.26
CA THR A 11 27.95 12.61 -15.21
C THR A 11 27.02 11.58 -14.58
N ASN A 12 26.51 10.62 -15.36
CA ASN A 12 25.69 9.51 -14.83
C ASN A 12 26.49 8.52 -13.98
N LEU A 13 27.81 8.47 -14.13
CA LEU A 13 28.71 7.65 -13.31
C LEU A 13 29.12 8.32 -11.99
N ILE A 14 28.83 9.62 -11.80
CA ILE A 14 29.15 10.32 -10.55
C ILE A 14 28.17 9.88 -9.46
N PRO A 15 28.64 9.32 -8.34
CA PRO A 15 27.77 8.83 -7.28
C PRO A 15 27.27 9.98 -6.40
N PHE A 16 26.16 10.61 -6.76
CA PHE A 16 25.46 11.58 -5.92
C PHE A 16 24.07 11.07 -5.49
N ARG A 17 23.48 11.72 -4.47
CA ARG A 17 22.14 11.47 -3.91
C ARG A 17 21.34 12.76 -4.06
N GLU A 18 20.13 12.66 -4.62
CA GLU A 18 19.18 13.77 -4.67
C GLU A 18 17.80 13.22 -4.27
N ALA A 19 17.16 13.84 -3.27
CA ALA A 19 15.81 13.48 -2.79
C ALA A 19 15.58 11.96 -2.56
N ASN A 20 16.51 11.29 -1.89
CA ASN A 20 16.49 9.84 -1.60
C ASN A 20 16.54 8.91 -2.83
N ILE A 21 16.81 9.45 -4.02
CA ILE A 21 17.02 8.66 -5.24
C ILE A 21 18.53 8.52 -5.49
N TYR A 22 18.97 7.28 -5.67
CA TYR A 22 20.36 6.98 -6.03
C TYR A 22 20.57 7.10 -7.54
N THR A 23 21.70 7.67 -7.93
CA THR A 23 22.16 7.72 -9.33
C THR A 23 22.65 6.36 -9.82
N ASP A 24 22.56 6.12 -11.13
CA ASP A 24 23.09 4.91 -11.78
C ASP A 24 24.58 4.68 -11.47
N GLY A 25 25.36 5.75 -11.33
CA GLY A 25 26.75 5.70 -10.88
C GLY A 25 26.90 5.12 -9.48
N LYS A 26 26.06 5.54 -8.53
CA LYS A 26 26.09 4.97 -7.17
C LYS A 26 25.70 3.49 -7.15
N PHE A 27 24.83 3.05 -8.07
CA PHE A 27 24.47 1.64 -8.26
C PHE A 27 25.63 0.82 -8.87
N ILE A 28 26.26 1.31 -9.94
CA ILE A 28 27.42 0.64 -10.56
C ILE A 28 28.57 0.52 -9.57
N PHE A 29 28.86 1.59 -8.83
CA PHE A 29 29.89 1.57 -7.79
C PHE A 29 29.51 0.63 -6.62
N SER A 30 28.26 0.60 -6.17
CA SER A 30 27.88 -0.30 -5.07
C SER A 30 28.02 -1.78 -5.42
N MET A 31 27.70 -2.16 -6.67
CA MET A 31 27.95 -3.51 -7.19
C MET A 31 29.44 -3.82 -7.32
N LEU A 32 30.23 -2.90 -7.88
CA LEU A 32 31.68 -3.09 -8.08
C LEU A 32 32.44 -3.24 -6.75
N PHE A 33 31.94 -2.61 -5.68
CA PHE A 33 32.55 -2.61 -4.35
C PHE A 33 31.85 -3.52 -3.33
N ASN A 34 30.97 -4.44 -3.75
CA ASN A 34 30.28 -5.42 -2.87
C ASN A 34 29.65 -4.77 -1.63
N ARG A 35 29.02 -3.59 -1.80
CA ARG A 35 28.47 -2.83 -0.69
C ARG A 35 27.09 -3.36 -0.25
N PRO A 36 26.70 -3.19 1.03
CA PRO A 36 25.40 -3.59 1.57
C PRO A 36 24.20 -3.20 0.69
N LEU A 37 24.24 -2.02 0.06
CA LEU A 37 23.22 -1.52 -0.87
C LEU A 37 22.93 -2.48 -2.04
N ALA A 38 23.94 -3.15 -2.61
CA ALA A 38 23.71 -4.07 -3.73
C ALA A 38 22.96 -5.34 -3.30
N ALA A 39 23.18 -5.81 -2.08
CA ALA A 39 22.45 -6.94 -1.50
C ALA A 39 20.98 -6.55 -1.24
N THR A 40 20.74 -5.41 -0.59
CA THR A 40 19.40 -4.85 -0.36
C THR A 40 18.62 -4.69 -1.67
N LEU A 41 19.22 -4.11 -2.71
CA LEU A 41 18.57 -3.94 -4.00
C LEU A 41 18.25 -5.28 -4.68
N ARG A 42 19.11 -6.29 -4.53
CA ARG A 42 18.82 -7.64 -5.03
C ARG A 42 17.61 -8.23 -4.31
N GLU A 43 17.56 -8.14 -2.99
CA GLU A 43 16.43 -8.65 -2.19
C GLU A 43 15.12 -7.95 -2.55
N PHE A 44 15.14 -6.62 -2.68
CA PHE A 44 13.98 -5.85 -3.13
C PHE A 44 13.50 -6.29 -4.52
N ASN A 45 14.43 -6.50 -5.47
CA ASN A 45 14.07 -6.97 -6.82
C ASN A 45 13.49 -8.40 -6.79
N ILE A 46 13.95 -9.27 -5.90
CA ILE A 46 13.38 -10.60 -5.73
C ILE A 46 11.93 -10.49 -5.24
N LEU A 47 11.65 -9.69 -4.21
CA LEU A 47 10.30 -9.46 -3.70
C LEU A 47 9.38 -8.88 -4.78
N LEU A 48 9.84 -7.85 -5.50
CA LEU A 48 9.08 -7.24 -6.59
C LEU A 48 8.78 -8.25 -7.71
N SER A 49 9.74 -9.09 -8.07
CA SER A 49 9.57 -10.15 -9.07
C SER A 49 8.55 -11.20 -8.62
N GLN A 50 8.58 -11.61 -7.34
CA GLN A 50 7.60 -12.53 -6.76
C GLN A 50 6.18 -11.94 -6.81
N MET A 51 6.05 -10.68 -6.40
CA MET A 51 4.77 -9.96 -6.45
C MET A 51 4.25 -9.79 -7.87
N THR A 52 5.13 -9.53 -8.84
CA THR A 52 4.74 -9.44 -10.26
C THR A 52 4.30 -10.81 -10.79
N ALA A 53 4.92 -11.89 -10.32
CA ALA A 53 4.60 -13.27 -10.68
C ALA A 53 3.32 -13.81 -10.02
N GLY A 54 2.67 -13.04 -9.14
CA GLY A 54 1.42 -13.44 -8.48
C GLY A 54 1.61 -14.18 -7.16
N ILE A 55 2.80 -14.15 -6.57
CA ILE A 55 3.02 -14.67 -5.21
C ILE A 55 2.35 -13.73 -4.22
N PRO A 56 1.42 -14.20 -3.38
CA PRO A 56 0.72 -13.35 -2.40
C PRO A 56 1.69 -12.85 -1.31
N PRO A 57 1.42 -11.70 -0.67
CA PRO A 57 2.27 -11.16 0.39
C PRO A 57 2.56 -12.16 1.54
N ALA A 58 1.59 -12.97 1.95
CA ALA A 58 1.78 -14.00 2.97
C ALA A 58 2.90 -15.00 2.63
N ASP A 59 3.12 -15.29 1.34
CA ASP A 59 4.13 -16.24 0.88
C ASP A 59 5.51 -15.59 0.60
N LEU A 60 5.64 -14.27 0.80
CA LEU A 60 6.91 -13.58 0.61
C LEU A 60 7.89 -13.90 1.74
N ASN A 61 9.16 -14.07 1.36
CA ASN A 61 10.26 -14.15 2.31
C ASN A 61 10.80 -12.74 2.61
N VAL A 62 10.01 -11.96 3.34
CA VAL A 62 10.40 -10.59 3.75
C VAL A 62 11.40 -10.67 4.90
N PRO A 63 12.57 -10.01 4.82
CA PRO A 63 13.50 -9.97 5.94
C PRO A 63 12.85 -9.34 7.18
N LEU A 64 12.69 -10.13 8.25
CA LEU A 64 12.05 -9.73 9.53
C LEU A 64 12.72 -8.52 10.21
N ALA A 65 13.92 -8.14 9.77
CA ALA A 65 14.67 -6.99 10.28
C ALA A 65 14.07 -5.62 9.90
N ALA A 66 13.01 -5.58 9.09
CA ALA A 66 12.33 -4.36 8.64
C ALA A 66 11.46 -3.67 9.71
N ALA A 67 11.38 -4.21 10.94
CA ALA A 67 10.64 -3.62 12.07
C ALA A 67 11.56 -3.30 13.26
N LYS A 68 12.69 -2.62 13.01
CA LYS A 68 13.54 -2.05 14.07
C LYS A 68 13.16 -0.58 14.31
N GLU A 69 13.33 -0.09 15.53
CA GLU A 69 13.09 1.33 15.91
C GLU A 69 13.92 2.35 15.10
N HIS A 70 14.99 1.92 14.43
CA HIS A 70 15.82 2.78 13.58
C HIS A 70 15.96 2.13 12.21
N LEU A 71 15.16 2.61 11.25
CA LEU A 71 15.24 2.22 9.85
C LEU A 71 16.19 3.16 9.12
N ASP A 72 17.13 2.60 8.35
CA ASP A 72 17.87 3.38 7.36
C ASP A 72 17.09 3.51 6.03
N ASP A 73 17.59 4.34 5.11
CA ASP A 73 16.96 4.59 3.81
C ASP A 73 16.77 3.32 2.96
N ASN A 74 17.54 2.27 3.23
CA ASN A 74 17.47 1.01 2.50
C ASN A 74 16.47 0.03 3.15
N GLU A 75 16.32 0.10 4.47
CA GLU A 75 15.41 -0.73 5.25
C GLU A 75 13.95 -0.26 5.13
N ILE A 76 13.70 1.06 4.98
CA ILE A 76 12.34 1.61 4.85
C ILE A 76 11.56 1.02 3.66
N SER A 77 12.27 0.62 2.61
CA SER A 77 11.67 0.00 1.41
C SER A 77 11.12 -1.40 1.68
N PHE A 78 11.58 -2.10 2.72
CA PHE A 78 11.04 -3.40 3.11
C PHE A 78 9.85 -3.30 4.06
N LEU A 79 9.70 -2.16 4.75
CA LEU A 79 8.62 -1.96 5.72
C LEU A 79 7.24 -2.15 5.09
N ILE A 80 7.04 -1.64 3.87
CA ILE A 80 5.76 -1.80 3.15
C ILE A 80 5.46 -3.27 2.80
N TYR A 81 6.48 -4.08 2.50
CA TYR A 81 6.28 -5.51 2.24
C TYR A 81 6.01 -6.28 3.53
N ALA A 82 6.66 -5.92 4.63
CA ALA A 82 6.37 -6.48 5.95
C ALA A 82 4.93 -6.16 6.36
N TYR A 83 4.50 -4.91 6.14
CA TYR A 83 3.12 -4.48 6.32
C TYR A 83 2.13 -5.31 5.50
N TRP A 84 2.33 -5.44 4.17
CA TRP A 84 1.42 -6.22 3.33
C TRP A 84 1.39 -7.70 3.70
N LYS A 85 2.55 -8.28 4.05
CA LYS A 85 2.63 -9.67 4.51
C LYS A 85 1.81 -9.87 5.79
N ALA A 86 2.03 -9.03 6.79
CA ALA A 86 1.28 -9.08 8.05
C ALA A 86 -0.23 -8.87 7.83
N LEU A 87 -0.60 -7.97 6.93
CA LEU A 87 -2.01 -7.74 6.57
C LEU A 87 -2.64 -8.96 5.89
N ASP A 88 -1.90 -9.67 5.03
CA ASP A 88 -2.37 -10.90 4.37
C ASP A 88 -2.47 -12.09 5.34
N GLU A 89 -1.61 -12.12 6.36
CA GLU A 89 -1.60 -13.12 7.45
C GLU A 89 -2.59 -12.81 8.58
N ASP A 90 -3.30 -11.68 8.52
CA ASP A 90 -4.17 -11.17 9.58
C ASP A 90 -3.42 -10.99 10.93
N ASP A 91 -2.13 -10.66 10.87
CA ASP A 91 -1.27 -10.36 12.03
C ASP A 91 -1.39 -8.87 12.41
N GLU A 92 -2.39 -8.59 13.25
CA GLU A 92 -2.75 -7.24 13.70
C GLU A 92 -1.61 -6.47 14.37
N ASP A 93 -0.92 -7.11 15.31
CA ASP A 93 0.18 -6.47 16.04
C ASP A 93 1.27 -6.00 15.05
N THR A 94 1.62 -6.85 14.08
CA THR A 94 2.67 -6.54 13.12
C THR A 94 2.24 -5.49 12.10
N TYR A 95 1.04 -5.57 11.51
CA TYR A 95 0.65 -4.56 10.51
C TYR A 95 0.38 -3.19 11.13
N LEU A 96 -0.12 -3.12 12.37
CA LEU A 96 -0.32 -1.85 13.08
C LEU A 96 1.02 -1.21 13.44
N GLU A 97 1.97 -2.00 13.93
CA GLU A 97 3.32 -1.51 14.23
C GLU A 97 4.04 -1.04 12.96
N ALA A 98 3.91 -1.80 11.87
CA ALA A 98 4.47 -1.39 10.58
C ALA A 98 3.83 -0.09 10.07
N ALA A 99 2.52 0.09 10.21
CA ALA A 99 1.83 1.32 9.86
C ALA A 99 2.30 2.52 10.71
N ARG A 100 2.49 2.33 12.02
CA ARG A 100 3.07 3.35 12.89
C ARG A 100 4.48 3.75 12.44
N LEU A 101 5.34 2.77 12.15
CA LEU A 101 6.69 3.02 11.64
C LEU A 101 6.68 3.74 10.28
N MET A 102 5.72 3.42 9.40
CA MET A 102 5.56 4.10 8.11
C MET A 102 5.20 5.58 8.31
N GLU A 103 4.30 5.86 9.26
CA GLU A 103 3.89 7.22 9.59
C GLU A 103 5.06 8.03 10.18
N GLU A 104 5.79 7.47 11.15
CA GLU A 104 6.90 8.15 11.83
C GLU A 104 8.10 8.42 10.92
N ASN A 105 8.28 7.59 9.89
CA ASN A 105 9.40 7.66 8.97
C ASN A 105 8.98 8.07 7.55
N ILE A 106 7.83 8.76 7.41
CA ILE A 106 7.26 9.12 6.12
C ILE A 106 8.25 9.87 5.21
N ASP A 107 9.11 10.70 5.80
CA ASP A 107 10.13 11.50 5.10
C ASP A 107 11.29 10.67 4.51
N LEU A 108 11.43 9.41 4.93
CA LEU A 108 12.43 8.49 4.37
C LEU A 108 11.94 7.86 3.07
N PHE A 109 10.62 7.78 2.85
CA PHE A 109 10.08 7.22 1.63
C PHE A 109 10.36 8.11 0.41
N PRO A 110 10.62 7.52 -0.78
CA PRO A 110 10.69 8.28 -2.01
C PRO A 110 9.38 9.03 -2.29
N SER A 111 9.48 10.28 -2.77
CA SER A 111 8.31 11.14 -3.00
C SER A 111 7.24 10.52 -3.91
N TYR A 112 7.63 9.67 -4.86
CA TYR A 112 6.72 8.98 -5.76
C TYR A 112 5.88 7.88 -5.07
N SER A 113 6.34 7.32 -3.94
CA SER A 113 5.61 6.28 -3.21
C SER A 113 4.72 6.84 -2.12
N ILE A 114 4.94 8.09 -1.69
CA ILE A 114 4.16 8.75 -0.62
C ILE A 114 2.65 8.65 -0.79
N PRO A 115 2.06 8.86 -2.00
CA PRO A 115 0.63 8.66 -2.17
C PRO A 115 0.16 7.25 -1.80
N GLY A 116 0.89 6.22 -2.22
CA GLY A 116 0.58 4.82 -1.87
C GLY A 116 0.75 4.54 -0.37
N ILE A 117 1.72 5.15 0.30
CA ILE A 117 1.85 5.01 1.76
C ILE A 117 0.65 5.63 2.47
N TYR A 118 0.20 6.83 2.05
CA TYR A 118 -1.00 7.44 2.63
C TYR A 118 -2.29 6.66 2.32
N TYR A 119 -2.35 5.90 1.22
CA TYR A 119 -3.47 4.99 0.94
C TYR A 119 -3.57 3.93 2.03
N GLU A 120 -2.45 3.28 2.38
CA GLU A 120 -2.41 2.29 3.46
C GLU A 120 -2.68 2.89 4.83
N LEU A 121 -2.09 4.06 5.15
CA LEU A 121 -2.36 4.74 6.42
C LEU A 121 -3.83 5.16 6.56
N CYS A 122 -4.45 5.62 5.46
CA CYS A 122 -5.89 5.94 5.44
C CYS A 122 -6.74 4.70 5.71
N PHE A 123 -6.42 3.59 5.07
CA PHE A 123 -7.11 2.32 5.29
C PHE A 123 -6.98 1.83 6.74
N ILE A 124 -5.77 1.82 7.30
CA ILE A 124 -5.55 1.43 8.70
C ILE A 124 -6.36 2.32 9.64
N ALA A 125 -6.34 3.64 9.42
CA ALA A 125 -7.14 4.56 10.21
C ALA A 125 -8.66 4.28 10.11
N CYS A 126 -9.16 3.83 8.95
CA CYS A 126 -10.56 3.42 8.80
C CYS A 126 -10.89 2.19 9.66
N ILE A 127 -10.13 1.10 9.53
CA ILE A 127 -10.43 -0.15 10.24
C ILE A 127 -10.14 -0.07 11.75
N SER A 128 -9.22 0.80 12.16
CA SER A 128 -8.95 1.09 13.58
C SER A 128 -9.89 2.13 14.19
N SER A 129 -10.95 2.55 13.48
CA SER A 129 -11.93 3.56 13.93
C SER A 129 -11.31 4.91 14.32
N ASN A 130 -10.18 5.29 13.72
CA ASN A 130 -9.53 6.57 13.91
C ASN A 130 -9.96 7.55 12.82
N GLU A 131 -11.16 8.12 12.97
CA GLU A 131 -11.75 8.98 11.94
C GLU A 131 -10.92 10.22 11.61
N GLU A 132 -10.27 10.82 12.62
CA GLU A 132 -9.44 12.01 12.44
C GLU A 132 -8.27 11.73 11.49
N LYS A 133 -7.50 10.66 11.76
CA LYS A 133 -6.40 10.24 10.90
C LYS A 133 -6.88 9.80 9.52
N ALA A 134 -8.01 9.09 9.45
CA ALA A 134 -8.56 8.66 8.17
C ALA A 134 -8.87 9.86 7.26
N ARG A 135 -9.49 10.90 7.81
CA ARG A 135 -9.78 12.16 7.09
C ARG A 135 -8.49 12.90 6.70
N GLU A 136 -7.53 13.00 7.62
CA GLU A 136 -6.24 13.65 7.37
C GLU A 136 -5.52 13.00 6.17
N TYR A 137 -5.34 11.68 6.19
CA TYR A 137 -4.62 10.99 5.12
C TYR A 137 -5.39 11.02 3.81
N TYR A 138 -6.72 10.87 3.85
CA TYR A 138 -7.56 10.99 2.66
C TYR A 138 -7.42 12.37 2.00
N GLU A 139 -7.36 13.45 2.80
CA GLU A 139 -7.13 14.80 2.29
C GLU A 139 -5.75 14.95 1.64
N LYS A 140 -4.69 14.40 2.26
CA LYS A 140 -3.31 14.45 1.73
C LYS A 140 -3.19 13.85 0.33
N VAL A 141 -4.04 12.87 -0.01
CA VAL A 141 -4.02 12.20 -1.31
C VAL A 141 -5.22 12.45 -2.19
N GLY A 142 -6.19 13.27 -1.76
CA GLY A 142 -7.52 13.33 -2.37
C GLY A 142 -7.54 13.52 -3.89
N LYS A 143 -6.69 14.40 -4.43
CA LYS A 143 -6.61 14.66 -5.88
C LYS A 143 -6.08 13.46 -6.68
N THR A 144 -5.13 12.73 -6.13
CA THR A 144 -4.54 11.54 -6.77
C THR A 144 -5.52 10.38 -6.64
N LEU A 145 -6.02 10.16 -5.41
CA LEU A 145 -6.97 9.09 -5.11
C LEU A 145 -8.24 9.22 -5.94
N GLU A 146 -8.83 10.40 -6.08
CA GLU A 146 -10.04 10.62 -6.89
C GLU A 146 -9.90 10.06 -8.32
N LYS A 147 -8.73 10.25 -8.94
CA LYS A 147 -8.41 9.79 -10.30
C LYS A 147 -7.97 8.34 -10.37
N ASP A 148 -7.56 7.76 -9.25
CA ASP A 148 -7.12 6.38 -9.19
C ASP A 148 -8.27 5.40 -9.45
N ARG A 149 -8.00 4.44 -10.33
CA ARG A 149 -8.92 3.40 -10.79
C ARG A 149 -8.30 2.01 -10.71
N ASP A 150 -7.15 1.89 -10.06
CA ASP A 150 -6.60 0.60 -9.73
C ASP A 150 -7.30 -0.01 -8.51
N ILE A 151 -7.03 -1.29 -8.25
CA ILE A 151 -7.71 -2.03 -7.19
C ILE A 151 -7.40 -1.46 -5.79
N ASN A 152 -6.18 -0.97 -5.56
CA ASN A 152 -5.76 -0.44 -4.26
C ASN A 152 -6.43 0.91 -3.97
N GLY A 153 -6.42 1.84 -4.93
CA GLY A 153 -7.13 3.10 -4.81
C GLY A 153 -8.65 2.92 -4.67
N LEU A 154 -9.22 1.93 -5.35
CA LEU A 154 -10.65 1.60 -5.22
C LEU A 154 -10.99 0.97 -3.87
N ARG A 155 -10.13 0.09 -3.33
CA ARG A 155 -10.26 -0.43 -1.96
C ARG A 155 -10.28 0.72 -0.95
N VAL A 156 -9.30 1.62 -0.99
CA VAL A 156 -9.24 2.73 -0.03
C VAL A 156 -10.49 3.61 -0.08
N LYS A 157 -11.01 3.91 -1.28
CA LYS A 157 -12.28 4.63 -1.43
C LYS A 157 -13.45 3.86 -0.83
N ALA A 158 -13.52 2.56 -1.06
CA ALA A 158 -14.59 1.72 -0.53
C ALA A 158 -14.59 1.73 1.00
N TYR A 159 -13.43 1.49 1.62
CA TYR A 159 -13.27 1.52 3.07
C TYR A 159 -13.56 2.90 3.66
N TYR A 160 -13.10 3.98 3.02
CA TYR A 160 -13.39 5.34 3.48
C TYR A 160 -14.88 5.67 3.41
N GLU A 161 -15.55 5.35 2.31
CA GLU A 161 -17.00 5.56 2.19
C GLU A 161 -17.78 4.75 3.24
N TYR A 162 -17.33 3.52 3.53
CA TYR A 162 -17.97 2.67 4.53
C TYR A 162 -17.76 3.19 5.96
N TYR A 163 -16.52 3.26 6.43
CA TYR A 163 -16.20 3.56 7.82
C TYR A 163 -16.38 5.04 8.18
N ILE A 164 -16.13 5.95 7.24
CA ILE A 164 -16.03 7.40 7.54
C ILE A 164 -17.25 8.19 7.06
N ASN A 165 -17.74 7.90 5.85
CA ASN A 165 -18.92 8.60 5.31
C ASN A 165 -20.23 7.86 5.56
N ARG A 166 -20.18 6.59 6.01
CA ARG A 166 -21.35 5.71 6.21
C ARG A 166 -22.22 5.60 4.95
N ASN A 167 -21.57 5.57 3.78
CA ASN A 167 -22.22 5.48 2.48
C ASN A 167 -22.04 4.08 1.87
N LEU A 168 -22.95 3.17 2.24
CA LEU A 168 -22.94 1.76 1.84
C LEU A 168 -22.98 1.61 0.31
N GLU A 169 -23.82 2.39 -0.37
CA GLU A 169 -24.00 2.31 -1.82
C GLU A 169 -22.69 2.63 -2.56
N LYS A 170 -22.01 3.72 -2.19
CA LYS A 170 -20.72 4.08 -2.79
C LYS A 170 -19.62 3.12 -2.41
N ALA A 171 -19.59 2.65 -1.15
CA ALA A 171 -18.62 1.67 -0.71
C ALA A 171 -18.71 0.40 -1.57
N LEU A 172 -19.92 -0.13 -1.77
CA LEU A 172 -20.16 -1.31 -2.59
C LEU A 172 -19.84 -1.08 -4.07
N ALA A 173 -20.15 0.11 -4.61
CA ALA A 173 -19.79 0.47 -5.98
C ALA A 173 -18.27 0.46 -6.18
N TYR A 174 -17.50 1.12 -5.29
CA TYR A 174 -16.04 1.13 -5.36
C TYR A 174 -15.43 -0.26 -5.15
N ALA A 175 -15.97 -1.05 -4.21
CA ALA A 175 -15.53 -2.42 -3.98
C ALA A 175 -15.68 -3.27 -5.25
N ARG A 176 -16.85 -3.22 -5.90
CA ARG A 176 -17.12 -3.95 -7.15
C ARG A 176 -16.22 -3.47 -8.30
N ASP A 177 -16.04 -2.16 -8.45
CA ASP A 177 -15.12 -1.61 -9.44
C ASP A 177 -13.68 -2.10 -9.20
N GLY A 178 -13.26 -2.21 -7.93
CA GLY A 178 -11.95 -2.71 -7.54
C GLY A 178 -11.73 -4.16 -7.99
N LEU A 179 -12.71 -5.04 -7.78
CA LEU A 179 -12.65 -6.42 -8.26
C LEU A 179 -12.54 -6.50 -9.79
N VAL A 180 -13.19 -5.60 -10.53
CA VAL A 180 -13.07 -5.51 -12.00
C VAL A 180 -11.67 -5.02 -12.42
N ALA A 181 -11.01 -4.19 -11.60
CA ALA A 181 -9.68 -3.66 -11.87
C ALA A 181 -8.54 -4.64 -11.55
N LYS A 182 -8.80 -5.69 -10.74
CA LYS A 182 -7.81 -6.69 -10.26
C LYS A 182 -6.80 -7.12 -11.31
N ASP A 183 -7.28 -7.63 -12.44
CA ASP A 183 -6.43 -8.25 -13.46
C ASP A 183 -5.55 -7.24 -14.21
N LYS A 184 -5.84 -5.94 -14.09
CA LYS A 184 -5.05 -4.85 -14.68
C LYS A 184 -3.93 -4.38 -13.77
N TYR A 185 -3.98 -4.72 -12.48
CA TYR A 185 -2.97 -4.28 -11.52
C TYR A 185 -1.61 -4.92 -11.80
N PRO A 186 -0.49 -4.16 -11.83
CA PRO A 186 0.81 -4.70 -12.23
C PRO A 186 1.39 -5.69 -11.23
N LEU A 187 1.16 -5.46 -9.93
CA LEU A 187 1.61 -6.35 -8.86
C LEU A 187 0.56 -7.42 -8.59
N LYS A 188 0.61 -8.51 -9.35
CA LYS A 188 -0.40 -9.59 -9.30
C LYS A 188 -0.57 -10.19 -7.92
N GLY A 189 0.50 -10.32 -7.15
CA GLY A 189 0.50 -10.78 -5.77
C GLY A 189 -0.26 -9.84 -4.84
N LEU A 190 0.01 -8.53 -4.94
CA LEU A 190 -0.72 -7.53 -4.17
C LEU A 190 -2.19 -7.53 -4.55
N ALA A 191 -2.53 -7.68 -5.85
CA ALA A 191 -3.92 -7.76 -6.29
C ALA A 191 -4.72 -8.90 -5.61
N LEU A 192 -4.06 -9.97 -5.15
CA LEU A 192 -4.72 -11.05 -4.40
C LEU A 192 -5.08 -10.59 -2.98
N LEU A 193 -4.16 -9.92 -2.28
CA LEU A 193 -4.43 -9.30 -0.98
C LEU A 193 -5.55 -8.26 -1.10
N GLU A 194 -5.47 -7.38 -2.09
CA GLU A 194 -6.48 -6.35 -2.35
C GLU A 194 -7.87 -6.97 -2.60
N GLU A 195 -7.93 -8.05 -3.38
CA GLU A 195 -9.16 -8.82 -3.56
C GLU A 195 -9.68 -9.43 -2.26
N LYS A 196 -8.80 -10.01 -1.43
CA LYS A 196 -9.16 -10.57 -0.11
C LYS A 196 -9.84 -9.50 0.75
N LEU A 197 -9.22 -8.33 0.87
CA LEU A 197 -9.73 -7.20 1.65
C LEU A 197 -11.07 -6.69 1.12
N ILE A 198 -11.17 -6.46 -0.21
CA ILE A 198 -12.41 -5.99 -0.83
C ILE A 198 -13.56 -6.98 -0.62
N LYS A 199 -13.30 -8.30 -0.75
CA LYS A 199 -14.33 -9.33 -0.50
C LYS A 199 -14.75 -9.36 0.96
N GLY A 200 -13.81 -9.16 1.89
CA GLY A 200 -14.12 -8.99 3.31
C GLY A 200 -15.10 -7.83 3.55
N LEU A 201 -14.79 -6.65 3.00
CA LEU A 201 -15.68 -5.49 3.08
C LEU A 201 -17.07 -5.75 2.46
N ILE A 202 -17.15 -6.43 1.32
CA ILE A 202 -18.44 -6.75 0.70
C ILE A 202 -19.27 -7.64 1.62
N ALA A 203 -18.66 -8.64 2.26
CA ALA A 203 -19.37 -9.50 3.21
C ALA A 203 -19.90 -8.69 4.42
N GLU A 204 -19.09 -7.79 4.99
CA GLU A 204 -19.54 -6.89 6.07
C GLU A 204 -20.73 -6.01 5.63
N LEU A 205 -20.67 -5.44 4.43
CA LEU A 205 -21.74 -4.60 3.87
C LEU A 205 -23.06 -5.38 3.67
N GLU A 206 -22.98 -6.61 3.16
CA GLU A 206 -24.15 -7.47 2.92
C GLU A 206 -24.79 -7.94 4.23
N GLU A 207 -23.98 -8.23 5.26
CA GLU A 207 -24.47 -8.53 6.61
C GLU A 207 -25.21 -7.33 7.21
N GLU A 208 -24.63 -6.12 7.13
CA GLU A 208 -25.27 -4.90 7.65
C GLU A 208 -26.59 -4.59 6.93
N GLU A 209 -26.65 -4.73 5.60
CA GLU A 209 -27.89 -4.54 4.83
C GLU A 209 -29.00 -5.50 5.28
N SER A 210 -28.66 -6.78 5.51
CA SER A 210 -29.62 -7.80 5.97
C SER A 210 -30.21 -7.49 7.35
N THR A 211 -29.39 -7.03 8.31
CA THR A 211 -29.86 -6.66 9.65
C THR A 211 -30.81 -5.46 9.62
N VAL A 212 -30.54 -4.49 8.75
CA VAL A 212 -31.40 -3.30 8.58
C VAL A 212 -32.75 -3.65 7.95
N GLU A 213 -32.80 -4.64 7.07
CA GLU A 213 -34.07 -5.12 6.47
C GLU A 213 -34.93 -5.91 7.48
N GLU A 214 -34.31 -6.76 8.29
CA GLU A 214 -35.01 -7.52 9.35
C GLU A 214 -35.66 -6.58 10.37
N ASP A 215 -34.92 -5.58 10.86
CA ASP A 215 -35.40 -4.57 11.82
C ASP A 215 -36.59 -3.75 11.29
N LYS A 216 -36.59 -3.43 9.98
CA LYS A 216 -37.72 -2.75 9.34
C LYS A 216 -38.94 -3.66 9.22
N SER A 217 -38.73 -4.95 9.01
CA SER A 217 -39.80 -5.94 8.87
C SER A 217 -40.53 -6.20 10.19
N ASP A 218 -39.80 -6.21 11.31
CA ASP A 218 -40.36 -6.50 12.63
C ASP A 218 -41.09 -5.30 13.24
N LYS A 219 -40.56 -4.08 13.08
CA LYS A 219 -41.29 -2.85 13.44
C LYS A 219 -42.63 -2.70 12.71
N LYS A 220 -42.72 -3.23 11.47
CA LYS A 220 -43.96 -3.21 10.69
C LYS A 220 -45.01 -4.22 11.20
N LYS A 221 -44.59 -5.30 11.88
CA LYS A 221 -45.50 -6.29 12.48
C LYS A 221 -46.06 -5.84 13.83
N GLU A 222 -45.32 -5.04 14.60
CA GLU A 222 -45.78 -4.52 15.90
C GLU A 222 -46.80 -3.37 15.78
N THR A 223 -46.97 -2.79 14.58
CA THR A 223 -47.89 -1.66 14.35
C THR A 223 -49.25 -2.09 13.77
N ILE A 224 -49.55 -3.39 13.73
CA ILE A 224 -50.81 -3.99 13.24
C ILE A 224 -51.51 -4.71 14.40
#